data_AF-A0A2K3KJ78-F1
#
_entry.id   AF-A0A2K3KJ78-F1
#
_cell.length_a   1.000
_cell.length_b   1.000
_cell.length_c   1.000
_cell.angle_alpha   90.00
_cell.angle_beta   90.00
_cell.angle_gamma   90.00
#
_symmetry.space_group_name_H-M   'P 1'
#
loop_
_entity.id
_entity.type
_entity.pdbx_description
1 polymer ?
#
loop_
_entity_poly.entity_id
_entity_poly.type
_entity_poly.pdbx_seq_one_letter_code
_entity_poly.pdbx_strand_id
1 'polypeptide(L)' 'LLIAHDLEGYVTGTTPCPSATIGTSDYASPNPAVSSWVRQDKLLYISLLGSCGPEAISVMSSADTSRDAWLALQRAFSN' A
#
# COMPACT_ATOMS: atom_id res chain seq x y z
N LEU A 1 -8.89 12.56 -4.61
CA LEU A 1 -8.56 12.00 -3.28
C LEU A 1 -7.06 11.73 -3.14
N LEU A 2 -6.46 10.86 -3.96
CA LEU A 2 -5.04 10.51 -3.84
C LEU A 2 -4.08 11.71 -3.91
N ILE A 3 -4.14 12.49 -4.99
CA ILE A 3 -3.27 13.67 -5.19
C ILE A 3 -3.53 14.73 -4.10
N ALA A 4 -4.79 14.98 -3.77
CA ALA A 4 -5.17 16.00 -2.78
C ALA A 4 -4.71 15.68 -1.33
N HIS A 5 -4.33 14.43 -1.06
CA HIS A 5 -3.86 13.97 0.25
C HIS A 5 -2.42 13.42 0.20
N ASP A 6 -1.71 13.61 -0.91
CA ASP A 6 -0.33 13.12 -1.11
C ASP A 6 -0.18 11.60 -0.92
N LEU A 7 -1.20 10.83 -1.33
CA LEU A 7 -1.28 9.38 -1.11
C LEU A 7 -0.82 8.53 -2.30
N GLU A 8 -0.53 9.16 -3.44
CA GLU A 8 -0.12 8.46 -4.66
C GLU A 8 1.11 7.57 -4.44
N GLY A 9 2.03 8.01 -3.58
CA GLY A 9 3.27 7.29 -3.33
C GLY A 9 3.11 5.89 -2.75
N TYR A 10 1.99 5.60 -2.09
CA TYR A 10 1.67 4.24 -1.63
C TYR A 10 1.38 3.30 -2.80
N VAL A 11 0.74 3.80 -3.84
CA VAL A 11 0.35 3.03 -5.04
C VAL A 11 1.48 2.96 -6.06
N THR A 12 2.29 4.01 -6.18
CA THR A 12 3.45 4.04 -7.08
C THR A 12 4.70 3.41 -6.46
N GLY A 13 4.73 3.25 -5.13
CA GLY A 13 5.86 2.71 -4.38
C GLY A 13 6.91 3.74 -3.99
N THR A 14 6.68 5.04 -4.25
CA THR A 14 7.60 6.11 -3.81
C THR A 14 7.50 6.40 -2.32
N THR A 15 6.45 5.90 -1.64
CA THR A 15 6.30 5.92 -0.18
C THR A 15 6.37 4.49 0.37
N PRO A 16 7.57 3.89 0.49
CA PRO A 16 7.72 2.52 0.99
C PRO A 16 7.41 2.42 2.48
N CYS A 17 7.05 1.22 2.94
CA CYS A 17 6.87 0.94 4.37
C CYS A 17 8.19 1.24 5.11
N PRO A 18 8.15 2.04 6.19
CA PRO A 18 9.36 2.35 6.94
C PRO A 18 9.89 1.12 7.68
N SER A 19 11.17 1.17 8.06
CA SER A 19 11.79 0.12 8.88
C SER A 19 11.01 -0.10 10.18
N ALA A 20 10.83 -1.36 10.57
CA ALA A 20 10.12 -1.76 11.79
C ALA A 20 10.73 -1.16 13.07
N THR A 21 12.04 -0.88 13.04
CA THR A 21 12.79 -0.31 14.16
C THR A 21 13.58 0.92 13.73
N ILE A 22 13.82 1.81 14.70
CA ILE A 22 14.69 2.99 14.59
C ILE A 22 15.82 2.84 15.60
N GLY A 23 17.05 3.17 15.20
CA GLY A 23 18.24 3.14 16.04
C GLY A 23 19.28 2.12 15.56
N THR A 24 20.43 2.09 16.23
CA THR A 24 21.52 1.14 15.98
C THR A 24 21.38 -0.05 16.91
N SER A 25 21.51 -1.28 16.39
CA SER A 25 21.42 -2.60 17.05
C SER A 25 21.06 -2.60 18.55
N ASP A 26 21.98 -2.16 19.42
CA ASP A 26 21.83 -2.24 20.88
C ASP A 26 20.82 -1.24 21.49
N TYR A 27 20.33 -0.28 20.71
CA TYR A 27 19.36 0.75 21.08
C TYR A 27 18.19 0.85 20.09
N ALA A 28 17.86 -0.26 19.41
CA ALA A 28 16.73 -0.29 18.50
C ALA A 28 15.40 -0.17 19.25
N SER A 29 14.56 0.78 18.85
CA SER A 29 13.20 0.95 19.35
C SER A 29 12.17 0.78 18.22
N PRO A 30 10.92 0.38 18.52
CA PRO A 30 9.88 0.25 17.50
C PRO A 30 9.62 1.57 16.77
N ASN A 31 9.46 1.51 15.45
CA ASN A 31 9.15 2.69 14.64
C ASN A 31 7.64 2.99 14.65
N PRO A 32 7.18 4.09 15.27
CA PRO A 32 5.76 4.43 15.29
C PRO A 32 5.19 4.72 13.89
N ALA A 33 6.02 5.15 12.93
CA ALA A 33 5.59 5.48 11.57
C ALA A 33 5.07 4.26 10.79
N VAL A 34 5.47 3.04 11.17
CA VAL A 34 4.98 1.79 10.55
C VAL A 34 3.48 1.68 10.72
N SER A 35 2.97 1.98 11.92
CA SER A 35 1.54 1.88 12.22
C SER A 35 0.70 2.85 11.37
N SER A 36 1.20 4.08 11.20
CA SER A 36 0.57 5.10 10.37
C SER A 36 0.59 4.71 8.89
N TRP A 37 1.73 4.20 8.41
CA TRP A 37 1.89 3.73 7.05
C TRP A 37 0.92 2.57 6.74
N VAL A 38 0.87 1.55 7.60
CA VAL A 38 -0.03 0.39 7.42
C VAL A 38 -1.49 0.82 7.38
N ARG A 39 -1.90 1.71 8.29
CA ARG A 39 -3.27 2.22 8.29
C ARG A 39 -3.61 2.92 6.98
N GLN A 40 -2.70 3.74 6.47
CA GLN A 40 -2.92 4.48 5.24
C GLN A 40 -2.97 3.56 4.02
N ASP A 41 -2.04 2.61 3.91
CA ASP A 41 -2.01 1.62 2.84
C ASP A 41 -3.29 0.78 2.80
N LYS A 42 -3.77 0.30 3.96
CA LYS A 42 -5.00 -0.50 4.04
C LYS A 42 -6.25 0.29 3.66
N LEU A 43 -6.33 1.57 4.02
CA LEU A 43 -7.43 2.43 3.58
C LEU A 43 -7.45 2.58 2.06
N LEU A 44 -6.27 2.73 1.44
CA LEU A 44 -6.13 2.80 -0.01
C LEU A 44 -6.48 1.48 -0.69
N TYR A 45 -6.02 0.36 -0.15
CA TYR A 45 -6.36 -0.97 -0.65
C TYR A 45 -7.88 -1.22 -0.63
N ILE A 46 -8.56 -0.92 0.48
CA ILE A 46 -10.03 -1.03 0.57
C ILE A 46 -10.72 -0.09 -0.41
N SER A 47 -10.21 1.14 -0.57
CA SER A 47 -10.75 2.10 -1.53
C SER A 47 -10.61 1.60 -2.97
N LEU A 48 -9.48 0.97 -3.32
CA LEU A 48 -9.27 0.33 -4.62
C LEU A 48 -10.30 -0.80 -4.84
N LEU A 49 -10.42 -1.72 -3.89
CA LEU A 49 -11.41 -2.80 -3.95
C LEU A 49 -12.83 -2.27 -4.13
N GLY A 50 -13.23 -1.24 -3.39
CA GLY A 50 -14.56 -0.63 -3.49
C GLY A 50 -14.81 0.15 -4.77
N SER A 51 -13.76 0.57 -5.48
CA SER A 51 -13.86 1.31 -6.74
C SER A 51 -13.90 0.42 -7.99
N CYS A 52 -13.60 -0.87 -7.84
CA CYS A 52 -13.39 -1.80 -8.95
C CYS A 52 -14.55 -2.78 -9.14
N GLY A 53 -14.68 -3.32 -10.35
CA GLY A 53 -15.61 -4.41 -10.66
C GLY A 53 -15.13 -5.79 -10.14
N PRO A 54 -15.99 -6.82 -10.19
CA PRO A 54 -15.71 -8.14 -9.60
C PRO A 54 -14.44 -8.82 -10.11
N GLU A 55 -14.12 -8.69 -11.40
CA GLU A 55 -12.93 -9.26 -12.01
C GLU A 55 -11.65 -8.64 -11.44
N ALA A 56 -11.59 -7.31 -11.40
CA ALA A 56 -10.47 -6.57 -10.82
C ALA A 56 -10.33 -6.81 -9.30
N ILE A 57 -11.44 -6.94 -8.57
CA ILE A 57 -11.43 -7.35 -7.15
C ILE A 57 -10.79 -8.73 -6.98
N SER A 58 -11.15 -9.69 -7.84
CA SER A 58 -10.57 -11.05 -7.80
C SER A 58 -9.05 -11.01 -7.99
N VAL A 59 -8.56 -10.23 -8.96
CA VAL A 59 -7.13 -10.04 -9.23
C VAL A 59 -6.38 -9.47 -8.02
N MET A 60 -6.99 -8.50 -7.32
CA MET A 60 -6.36 -7.85 -6.17
C MET A 60 -6.48 -8.64 -4.86
N SER A 61 -7.37 -9.62 -4.77
CA SER A 61 -7.76 -10.27 -3.50
C SER A 61 -6.60 -10.89 -2.71
N SER A 62 -5.53 -11.29 -3.38
CA SER A 62 -4.31 -11.87 -2.79
C SER A 62 -3.21 -10.85 -2.50
N ALA A 63 -3.44 -9.57 -2.76
CA ALA A 63 -2.43 -8.53 -2.56
C ALA A 63 -2.33 -8.09 -1.09
N ASP A 64 -1.10 -7.95 -0.61
CA ASP A 64 -0.82 -7.53 0.76
C ASP A 64 -0.87 -6.02 0.93
N THR A 65 -0.56 -5.26 -0.13
CA THR A 65 -0.50 -3.79 -0.10
C THR A 65 -1.28 -3.16 -1.25
N SER A 66 -1.59 -1.86 -1.13
CA SER A 66 -2.18 -1.10 -2.25
C SER A 66 -1.28 -1.08 -3.48
N ARG A 67 0.05 -1.08 -3.29
CA ARG A 67 1.04 -1.24 -4.36
C ARG A 67 0.91 -2.58 -5.06
N ASP A 68 0.87 -3.67 -4.29
CA ASP A 68 0.79 -5.02 -4.86
C ASP A 68 -0.50 -5.21 -5.65
N ALA A 69 -1.61 -4.69 -5.12
CA ALA A 69 -2.90 -4.70 -5.77
C ALA A 69 -2.85 -3.96 -7.12
N TRP A 70 -2.26 -2.76 -7.13
CA TRP A 70 -2.07 -1.96 -8.34
C TRP A 70 -1.17 -2.65 -9.37
N LEU A 71 -0.07 -3.28 -8.93
CA LEU A 71 0.80 -4.05 -9.81
C LEU A 71 0.11 -5.32 -10.34
N ALA A 72 -0.72 -5.98 -9.55
CA ALA A 72 -1.50 -7.14 -9.99
C ALA A 72 -2.49 -6.75 -11.09
N LEU A 73 -3.22 -5.64 -10.91
CA LEU A 73 -4.09 -5.08 -11.94
C LEU A 73 -3.33 -4.74 -13.23
N GLN A 74 -2.18 -4.05 -13.10
CA GLN A 74 -1.35 -3.73 -14.27
C GLN A 74 -0.94 -4.99 -15.02
N ARG A 75 -0.51 -6.05 -14.33
CA ARG A 75 -0.11 -7.31 -14.98
C ARG A 75 -1.28 -8.04 -15.63
N ALA A 76 -2.46 -7.99 -15.01
CA ALA A 76 -3.64 -8.68 -15.53
C ALA A 76 -4.27 -7.98 -16.75
N PHE A 77 -4.16 -6.64 -16.83
CA PHE A 77 -4.82 -5.82 -17.85
C PHE A 77 -3.84 -5.06 -18.77
N SER A 78 -2.54 -5.33 -18.69
CA SER A 78 -1.59 -4.89 -19.73
C SER A 78 -1.63 -5.87 -20.89
N ASN A 79 -1.95 -5.37 -22.09
CA ASN A 79 -1.79 -6.09 -23.35
C ASN A 79 -0.31 -6.09 -23.77
#